data_AF-A0A916ZH23-F1
#
_entry.id   AF-A0A916ZH23-F1
#
_cell.length_a   1.000
_cell.length_b   1.000
_cell.length_c   1.000
_cell.angle_alpha   90.00
_cell.angle_beta   90.00
_cell.angle_gamma   90.00
#
_symmetry.space_group_name_H-M   'P 1'
#
loop_
_entity.id
_entity.type
_entity.pdbx_description
1 polymer ?
#
loop_
_entity_poly.entity_id
_entity_poly.type
_entity_poly.pdbx_seq_one_letter_code
_entity_poly.pdbx_strand_id
1 'polypeptide(L)' 'MNRYVIQMIASAACILIPVFGVLYGLWDSSRPKTGPVGDGNTSPSLIQLIPLISTFIMGTINFPIAIIRYKKHKQMSDDQ' A
#
# COMPACT_ATOMS: atom_id res chain seq x y z
N MET A 1 2.20 -17.99 -12.94
CA MET A 1 2.88 -16.76 -12.47
C MET A 1 3.88 -17.15 -11.39
N ASN A 2 5.15 -16.71 -11.48
CA ASN A 2 6.17 -17.10 -10.51
C ASN A 2 5.81 -16.56 -9.09
N ARG A 3 5.89 -17.39 -8.06
CA ARG A 3 5.60 -17.02 -6.66
C ARG A 3 6.34 -15.76 -6.20
N TYR A 4 7.58 -15.56 -6.66
CA TYR A 4 8.39 -14.39 -6.30
C TYR A 4 7.85 -13.12 -6.96
N VAL A 5 7.34 -13.24 -8.19
CA VAL A 5 6.71 -12.12 -8.91
C VAL A 5 5.39 -11.75 -8.24
N ILE A 6 4.60 -12.74 -7.80
CA ILE A 6 3.37 -12.50 -7.01
C ILE A 6 3.70 -11.72 -5.72
N GLN A 7 4.75 -12.13 -4.99
CA GLN A 7 5.17 -11.44 -3.76
C GLN A 7 5.62 -10.00 -4.00
N MET A 8 6.33 -9.73 -5.11
CA MET A 8 6.70 -8.35 -5.48
C MET A 8 5.46 -7.50 -5.81
N ILE A 9 4.52 -8.04 -6.59
CA ILE A 9 3.27 -7.32 -6.93
C ILE A 9 2.46 -7.04 -5.67
N ALA A 10 2.28 -8.04 -4.80
CA ALA A 10 1.54 -7.88 -3.54
C ALA A 10 2.21 -6.83 -2.63
N SER A 11 3.54 -6.86 -2.52
CA SER A 11 4.28 -5.88 -1.72
C SER A 11 4.16 -4.46 -2.30
N ALA A 12 4.21 -4.32 -3.63
CA ALA A 12 3.97 -3.05 -4.30
C ALA A 12 2.54 -2.54 -4.06
N ALA A 13 1.53 -3.42 -4.12
CA ALA A 13 0.15 -3.06 -3.80
C ALA A 13 -0.01 -2.59 -2.35
N CYS A 14 0.66 -3.24 -1.39
CA CYS A 14 0.68 -2.80 0.01
C CYS A 14 1.32 -1.41 0.22
N ILE A 15 2.18 -0.95 -0.69
CA ILE A 15 2.74 0.41 -0.67
C ILE A 15 1.77 1.40 -1.32
N LEU A 16 1.22 1.03 -2.48
CA LEU A 16 0.39 1.91 -3.30
C LEU A 16 -1.01 2.15 -2.72
N ILE A 17 -1.67 1.10 -2.23
CA ILE A 17 -3.05 1.19 -1.72
C ILE A 17 -3.16 2.21 -0.58
N PRO A 18 -2.27 2.21 0.44
CA PRO A 18 -2.34 3.23 1.49
C PRO A 18 -2.11 4.64 0.98
N VAL A 19 -1.17 4.82 0.05
CA VAL A 19 -0.88 6.14 -0.55
C VAL A 19 -2.11 6.67 -1.28
N PHE A 20 -2.72 5.85 -2.14
CA PHE A 20 -3.96 6.26 -2.83
C PHE A 20 -5.12 6.48 -1.87
N GLY A 21 -5.24 5.68 -0.80
CA GLY A 21 -6.25 5.87 0.24
C GLY A 21 -6.12 7.23 0.94
N VAL A 22 -4.90 7.64 1.30
CA VAL A 22 -4.64 8.96 1.91
C VAL A 22 -4.94 10.09 0.92
N LEU A 23 -4.46 9.98 -0.33
CA LEU A 23 -4.71 10.98 -1.35
C LEU A 23 -6.21 11.14 -1.64
N TYR A 24 -6.94 10.03 -1.72
CA TYR A 24 -8.38 10.02 -1.89
C TYR A 24 -9.08 10.68 -0.70
N GLY A 25 -8.69 10.33 0.53
CA GLY A 25 -9.24 10.93 1.74
C GLY A 25 -9.00 12.45 1.82
N LEU A 26 -7.82 12.92 1.45
CA LEU A 26 -7.50 14.36 1.38
C LEU A 26 -8.34 15.07 0.31
N TRP A 27 -8.46 14.47 -0.86
CA TRP A 27 -9.27 15.01 -1.96
C TRP A 27 -10.75 15.09 -1.56
N ASP A 28 -11.31 14.03 -0.98
CA ASP A 28 -12.70 14.01 -0.49
C ASP A 28 -12.94 15.05 0.61
N SER A 29 -11.97 15.23 1.51
CA SER A 29 -12.06 16.22 2.60
C SER A 29 -12.02 17.66 2.09
N SER A 30 -11.36 17.91 0.97
CA SER A 30 -11.27 19.26 0.37
C SER A 30 -12.53 19.69 -0.39
N ARG A 31 -13.47 18.76 -0.63
CA ARG A 31 -14.71 19.05 -1.35
C ARG A 31 -15.74 19.70 -0.41
N PRO A 32 -16.46 20.75 -0.85
CA PRO A 32 -17.56 21.31 -0.07
C PRO A 32 -18.68 20.27 0.06
N LYS A 33 -18.92 19.81 1.29
CA LYS A 33 -19.91 18.77 1.57
C LYS A 33 -21.28 19.43 1.66
N THR A 34 -21.93 19.54 0.51
CA THR A 34 -23.25 20.17 0.34
C THR A 34 -24.32 19.09 0.40
N GLY A 35 -24.66 18.62 1.60
CA GLY A 35 -25.69 17.61 1.82
C GLY A 35 -26.33 17.71 3.21
N PRO A 36 -27.48 17.04 3.44
CA PRO A 36 -28.26 17.14 4.68
C PRO A 36 -27.55 16.63 5.95
N VAL A 37 -26.33 16.09 5.82
CA VAL A 37 -25.54 15.47 6.90
C VAL A 37 -24.45 16.40 7.49
N GLY A 38 -24.54 17.72 7.23
CA GLY A 38 -23.64 18.75 7.79
C GLY A 38 -22.29 18.86 7.07
N ASP A 39 -21.40 19.75 7.57
CA ASP A 39 -20.08 20.10 6.99
C ASP A 39 -19.20 18.89 6.65
N GLY A 40 -19.54 17.71 7.16
CA GLY A 40 -19.00 16.40 6.77
C GLY A 40 -17.50 16.24 6.98
N ASN A 41 -16.87 17.12 7.75
CA ASN A 41 -15.44 17.09 8.03
C ASN A 41 -15.09 15.87 8.89
N THR A 42 -14.76 14.77 8.23
CA THR A 42 -14.27 13.54 8.85
C THR A 42 -12.75 13.53 8.78
N SER A 43 -12.10 14.33 9.65
CA SER A 43 -10.67 14.18 9.90
C SER A 43 -10.41 12.74 10.37
N PRO A 44 -9.61 11.94 9.66
CA PRO A 44 -9.36 10.56 10.05
C PRO A 44 -8.72 10.54 11.44
N SER A 45 -9.27 9.72 12.34
CA SER A 45 -8.68 9.59 13.68
C SER A 45 -7.33 8.87 13.57
N LEU A 46 -6.41 9.14 14.50
CA LEU A 46 -5.11 8.45 14.55
C LEU A 46 -5.28 6.92 14.56
N ILE A 47 -6.32 6.40 15.21
CA ILE A 47 -6.61 4.97 15.28
C ILE A 47 -7.01 4.43 13.90
N GLN A 48 -7.74 5.21 13.10
CA GLN A 48 -8.13 4.83 11.73
C GLN A 48 -6.94 4.82 10.75
N LEU A 49 -5.85 5.54 11.08
CA LEU A 49 -4.62 5.55 10.29
C LEU A 49 -3.70 4.35 10.58
N ILE A 50 -3.84 3.68 11.73
CA ILE A 50 -2.99 2.55 12.11
C ILE A 50 -2.96 1.44 11.04
N PRO A 51 -4.10 0.98 10.49
CA PRO A 51 -4.10 -0.03 9.43
C PRO A 51 -3.32 0.44 8.20
N LEU A 52 -3.57 1.65 7.72
CA LEU A 52 -2.88 2.24 6.55
C LEU A 52 -1.36 2.29 6.75
N ILE A 53 -0.91 2.79 7.91
CA ILE A 53 0.52 2.89 8.24
C ILE A 53 1.14 1.50 8.36
N SER A 54 0.47 0.56 9.04
CA SER A 54 0.99 -0.80 9.21
C SER A 54 1.14 -1.54 7.87
N THR A 55 0.15 -1.42 6.97
CA THR A 55 0.19 -2.00 5.62
C THR A 55 1.32 -1.39 4.80
N PHE A 56 1.50 -0.07 4.87
CA PHE A 56 2.58 0.63 4.17
C PHE A 56 3.97 0.20 4.63
N ILE A 57 4.20 0.13 5.96
CA ILE A 57 5.46 -0.35 6.54
C ILE A 57 5.73 -1.79 6.10
N MET A 58 4.72 -2.65 6.18
CA MET A 58 4.85 -4.06 5.81
C MET A 58 5.17 -4.23 4.32
N GLY A 59 4.55 -3.44 3.44
CA GLY A 59 4.89 -3.42 2.02
C GLY A 59 6.34 -2.96 1.77
N THR A 60 6.75 -1.88 2.44
CA THR A 60 8.10 -1.28 2.30
C THR A 60 9.20 -2.24 2.73
N ILE A 61 9.00 -3.00 3.81
CA ILE A 61 9.97 -4.01 4.27
C ILE A 61 9.99 -5.24 3.36
N ASN A 62 8.81 -5.73 2.94
CA ASN A 62 8.74 -6.97 2.16
C ASN A 62 9.16 -6.81 0.70
N PHE A 63 8.99 -5.62 0.10
CA PHE A 63 9.36 -5.37 -1.29
C PHE A 63 10.85 -5.64 -1.61
N PRO A 64 11.84 -5.07 -0.88
CA PRO A 64 13.25 -5.36 -1.13
C PRO A 64 13.59 -6.84 -0.87
N ILE A 65 12.98 -7.46 0.14
CA ILE A 65 13.17 -8.89 0.44
C ILE A 65 12.68 -9.75 -0.73
N ALA A 66 11.52 -9.42 -1.31
CA ALA A 66 10.96 -10.11 -2.46
C ALA A 66 11.88 -9.98 -3.70
N ILE A 67 12.45 -8.80 -3.94
CA ILE A 67 13.43 -8.58 -5.02
C ILE A 67 14.68 -9.45 -4.81
N ILE A 68 15.26 -9.46 -3.61
CA ILE A 68 16.46 -10.25 -3.31
C ILE A 68 16.18 -11.74 -3.53
N ARG A 69 15.03 -12.23 -3.05
CA ARG A 69 14.61 -13.63 -3.24
C ARG A 69 14.41 -13.98 -4.72
N TYR A 70 13.83 -13.07 -5.50
CA TYR A 70 13.68 -13.26 -6.94
C TYR A 70 15.04 -13.33 -7.66
N LYS A 71 15.97 -12.42 -7.33
CA LYS A 71 17.33 -12.44 -7.92
C LYS A 71 18.07 -13.74 -7.60
N LYS A 72 18.01 -14.21 -6.34
CA LYS A 72 18.61 -15.50 -5.95
C LYS A 72 18.00 -16.68 -6.69
N HIS A 73 16.67 -16.72 -6.84
CA HIS A 73 16.02 -17.77 -7.61
C HIS A 73 16.42 -17.76 -9.09
N LYS A 74 16.54 -16.58 -9.69
CA LYS A 74 16.96 -16.46 -11.09
C LYS A 74 18.39 -16.97 -11.29
N GLN A 75 19.32 -16.55 -10.44
CA GLN A 75 20.72 -17.01 -10.48
C GLN A 75 20.82 -18.54 -10.39
N MET A 76 20.10 -19.15 -9.45
CA MET A 76 20.10 -20.60 -9.26
C MET A 76 19.49 -21.38 -10.45
N SER A 77 18.62 -20.74 -11.24
CA SER A 77 18.06 -21.32 -12.45
C SER A 77 18.95 -21.15 -13.68
N ASP A 78 19.84 -20.15 -13.69
CA ASP A 78 20.78 -19.89 -14.79
C ASP A 78 22.05 -20.77 -14.65
N ASP A 79 22.33 -21.29 -13.44
CA ASP A 79 23.46 -22.20 -13.13
C ASP A 79 23.15 -23.70 -13.38
N GLN A 80 21.92 -24.05 -13.81
CA GLN A 80 21.50 -25.41 -14.17
C GLN A 80 21.44 -25.61 -15.69
#